data_AF-A0A843V898-F1
#
_entry.id   AF-A0A843V898-F1
#
_cell.length_a   1.000
_cell.length_b   1.000
_cell.length_c   1.000
_cell.angle_alpha   90.00
_cell.angle_beta   90.00
_cell.angle_gamma   90.00
#
_symmetry.space_group_name_H-M   'P 1'
#
loop_
_entity.id
_entity.type
_entity.pdbx_description
1 polymer ?
#
loop_
_entity_poly.entity_id
_entity_poly.type
_entity_poly.pdbx_seq_one_letter_code
_entity_poly.pdbx_strand_id
1 'polypeptide(L)'
;MEIEKRKQAEEALGNLHKLWQSMSHRLSFVGLMLPPPPAIVTEDKGSTSLDVDPVENLGQQLLISKLVVESIGRACSRAEIQLEMEPLINAKKFEIARLWDRLQYYESANREMSQRNQEAVEMARQQRNKRKRRQKWIWRSITRP
;
A
#
# COMPACT_ATOMS: atom_id res chain seq x y z
N MET A 1 50.36 51.86 -15.23
CA MET A 1 50.43 50.39 -15.03
C MET A 1 49.49 49.91 -13.93
N GLU A 2 49.43 50.57 -12.76
CA GLU A 2 48.61 50.08 -11.64
C GLU A 2 47.11 50.38 -11.77
N ILE A 3 46.75 51.55 -12.30
CA ILE A 3 45.35 51.94 -12.54
C ILE A 3 44.67 51.02 -13.57
N GLU A 4 45.38 50.68 -14.65
CA GLU A 4 44.86 49.76 -15.67
C GLU A 4 44.64 48.35 -15.12
N LYS A 5 45.54 47.89 -14.24
CA LYS A 5 45.39 46.59 -13.54
C LYS A 5 44.18 46.60 -12.59
N ARG A 6 43.91 47.71 -11.90
CA ARG A 6 42.72 47.84 -11.04
C ARG A 6 41.44 47.82 -11.87
N LYS A 7 41.41 48.55 -12.98
CA LYS A 7 40.28 48.57 -13.91
C LYS A 7 39.96 47.17 -14.46
N GLN A 8 40.99 46.42 -14.89
CA GLN A 8 40.81 45.05 -15.36
C GLN A 8 40.30 44.11 -14.26
N ALA A 9 40.76 44.29 -13.02
CA ALA A 9 40.27 43.52 -11.88
C ALA A 9 38.80 43.82 -11.55
N GLU A 10 38.38 45.10 -11.59
CA GLU A 10 36.99 45.51 -11.38
C GLU A 10 36.06 44.97 -12.47
N GLU A 11 36.48 45.01 -13.74
CA GLU A 11 35.73 44.43 -14.86
C GLU A 11 35.58 42.91 -14.72
N ALA A 12 36.65 42.21 -14.31
CA ALA A 12 36.61 40.77 -14.04
C ALA A 12 35.66 40.43 -12.89
N LEU A 13 35.68 41.20 -11.79
CA LEU A 13 34.75 41.03 -10.67
C LEU A 13 33.29 41.28 -11.08
N GLY A 14 33.02 42.31 -11.87
CA GLY A 14 31.69 42.59 -12.41
C GLY A 14 31.16 41.44 -13.27
N ASN A 15 32.03 40.82 -14.07
CA ASN A 15 31.67 39.66 -14.90
C ASN A 15 31.38 38.41 -14.06
N LEU A 16 32.20 38.14 -13.03
CA LEU A 16 31.96 37.03 -12.10
C LEU A 16 30.65 37.20 -11.33
N HIS A 17 30.33 38.41 -10.89
CA HIS A 17 29.08 38.69 -10.19
C HIS A 17 27.86 38.43 -11.08
N LYS A 18 27.90 38.87 -12.34
CA LYS A 18 26.85 38.59 -13.33
C LYS A 18 26.68 37.09 -13.58
N LEU A 19 27.78 36.35 -13.68
CA LEU A 19 27.75 34.90 -13.87
C LEU A 19 27.10 34.20 -12.66
N TRP A 20 27.47 34.61 -11.45
CA TRP A 20 26.90 34.07 -10.21
C TRP A 20 25.39 34.31 -10.11
N GLN A 21 24.93 35.54 -10.41
CA GLN A 21 23.50 35.87 -10.42
C GLN A 21 22.73 35.03 -11.45
N SER A 22 23.28 34.87 -12.66
CA SER A 22 22.68 34.05 -13.71
C SER A 22 22.56 32.58 -13.29
N MET A 23 23.61 32.02 -12.68
CA MET A 23 23.60 30.66 -12.17
C MET A 23 22.62 30.46 -11.03
N SER A 24 22.60 31.38 -10.06
CA SER A 24 21.65 31.38 -8.94
C SER A 24 20.20 31.40 -9.44
N HIS A 25 19.88 32.27 -10.42
CA HIS A 25 18.54 32.35 -10.99
C HIS A 25 18.11 31.04 -11.67
N ARG A 26 19.00 30.41 -12.45
CA ARG A 26 18.72 29.13 -13.12
C ARG A 26 18.53 27.99 -12.13
N LEU A 27 19.33 27.94 -11.07
CA LEU A 27 19.24 26.90 -10.04
C LEU A 27 17.96 27.07 -9.20
N SER A 28 17.58 28.31 -8.91
CA SER A 28 16.34 28.63 -8.19
C SER A 28 15.10 28.11 -8.92
N PHE A 29 15.08 28.12 -10.26
CA PHE A 29 14.00 27.54 -11.04
C PHE A 29 13.81 26.04 -10.78
N VAL A 30 14.89 25.33 -10.41
CA VAL A 30 14.89 23.89 -10.09
C VAL A 30 14.79 23.66 -8.57
N GLY A 31 14.56 24.73 -7.78
CA GLY A 31 14.45 24.66 -6.32
C GLY A 31 15.79 24.52 -5.60
N LEU A 32 16.91 24.72 -6.30
CA LEU A 32 18.26 24.70 -5.71
C LEU A 32 18.69 26.11 -5.34
N MET A 33 19.29 26.26 -4.16
CA MET A 33 19.69 27.54 -3.60
C MET A 33 21.21 27.63 -3.54
N LEU A 34 21.76 28.60 -4.28
CA LEU A 34 23.17 28.98 -4.23
C LEU A 34 23.37 30.06 -3.15
N PRO A 35 24.45 30.03 -2.35
CA PRO A 35 24.69 31.08 -1.37
C PRO A 35 24.86 32.46 -2.02
N PRO A 36 24.77 33.54 -1.23
CA PRO A 36 25.07 34.88 -1.74
C PRO A 36 26.48 34.91 -2.33
N PRO A 37 26.72 35.68 -3.40
CA PRO A 37 28.07 35.87 -3.92
C PRO A 37 28.96 36.40 -2.79
N PRO A 38 30.24 35.98 -2.71
CA PRO A 38 31.15 36.48 -1.70
C PRO A 38 31.24 38.00 -1.83
N ALA A 39 30.55 38.71 -0.95
CA ALA A 39 30.72 40.14 -0.82
C ALA A 39 32.11 40.37 -0.26
N ILE A 40 32.79 41.40 -0.76
CA ILE A 40 33.97 41.99 -0.12
C ILE A 40 33.57 42.21 1.34
N VAL A 41 34.21 41.47 2.25
CA VAL A 41 33.94 41.47 3.68
C VAL A 41 34.00 42.91 4.18
N THR A 42 32.84 43.54 4.40
CA THR A 42 32.75 44.60 5.41
C THR A 42 32.76 43.86 6.72
N GLU A 43 33.85 44.02 7.47
CA GLU A 43 34.01 43.58 8.85
C GLU A 43 32.87 44.15 9.69
N ASP A 44 31.75 43.43 9.78
CA ASP A 44 30.82 43.60 10.87
C ASP A 44 30.37 42.24 11.38
N LYS A 45 30.26 42.21 12.70
CA LYS A 45 30.33 41.04 13.56
C LYS A 45 29.04 40.22 13.52
N GLY A 46 29.18 38.91 13.74
CA GLY A 46 28.18 38.19 14.53
C GLY A 46 27.30 37.16 13.83
N SER A 47 27.63 36.72 12.62
CA SER A 47 27.04 35.49 12.08
C SER A 47 28.13 34.48 11.79
N THR A 48 28.25 33.48 12.66
CA THR A 48 28.89 32.20 12.38
C THR A 48 28.22 31.59 11.15
N SER A 49 28.63 32.00 9.95
CA SER A 49 28.44 31.19 8.77
C SER A 49 29.37 30.00 8.96
N LEU A 50 28.82 28.92 9.49
CA LEU A 50 29.45 27.61 9.45
C LEU A 50 30.01 27.44 8.03
N ASP A 51 31.32 27.21 7.94
CA ASP A 51 32.09 27.03 6.71
C ASP A 51 31.64 25.76 5.98
N VAL A 52 30.41 25.77 5.49
CA VAL A 52 29.82 24.69 4.71
C VAL A 52 30.15 24.99 3.27
N ASP A 53 30.90 24.09 2.65
CA ASP A 53 31.25 24.21 1.24
C ASP A 53 29.96 24.40 0.41
N PRO A 54 29.82 25.51 -0.34
CA PRO A 54 28.67 25.74 -1.21
C PRO A 54 28.39 24.56 -2.15
N VAL A 55 29.43 23.83 -2.57
CA VAL A 55 29.31 22.65 -3.42
C VAL A 55 28.71 21.47 -2.65
N GLU A 56 29.12 21.26 -1.39
CA GLU A 56 28.54 20.23 -0.53
C GLU A 56 27.05 20.48 -0.25
N ASN A 57 26.67 21.73 0.02
CA ASN A 57 25.26 22.10 0.25
C ASN A 57 24.40 21.86 -1.00
N LEU A 58 24.88 22.28 -2.18
CA LEU A 58 24.18 21.98 -3.44
C LEU A 58 24.09 20.47 -3.70
N GLY A 59 25.15 19.72 -3.40
CA GLY A 59 25.17 18.26 -3.49
C GLY A 59 24.12 17.61 -2.59
N GLN A 60 23.97 18.10 -1.36
CA GLN A 60 22.93 17.63 -0.43
C GLN A 60 21.52 17.95 -0.92
N GLN A 61 21.28 19.17 -1.42
CA GLN A 61 19.97 19.54 -1.97
C GLN A 61 19.58 18.66 -3.17
N LEU A 62 20.54 18.36 -4.06
CA LEU A 62 20.31 17.46 -5.19
C LEU A 62 20.03 16.03 -4.73
N LEU A 63 20.82 15.52 -3.77
CA LEU A 63 20.63 14.19 -3.19
C LEU A 63 19.22 14.05 -2.59
N ILE A 64 18.80 15.01 -1.77
CA ILE A 64 17.47 15.04 -1.15
C ILE A 64 16.39 15.08 -2.24
N SER A 65 16.52 15.96 -3.22
CA SER A 65 15.56 16.08 -4.32
C SER A 65 15.41 14.76 -5.08
N LYS A 66 16.52 14.10 -5.40
CA LYS A 66 16.52 12.79 -6.06
C LYS A 66 15.82 11.73 -5.21
N LEU A 67 16.14 11.65 -3.92
CA LEU A 67 15.52 10.70 -3.00
C LEU A 67 14.00 10.92 -2.89
N VAL A 68 13.57 12.18 -2.79
CA VAL A 68 12.15 12.54 -2.73
C VAL A 68 11.44 12.12 -4.01
N VAL A 69 11.98 12.46 -5.18
CA VAL A 69 11.39 12.10 -6.48
C VAL A 69 11.30 10.58 -6.64
N GLU A 70 12.35 9.83 -6.31
CA GLU A 70 12.33 8.37 -6.35
C GLU A 70 11.30 7.77 -5.38
N SER A 71 11.16 8.36 -4.18
CA SER A 71 10.18 7.89 -3.20
C SER A 71 8.74 8.11 -3.66
N ILE A 72 8.45 9.28 -4.25
CA ILE A 72 7.15 9.61 -4.81
C ILE A 72 6.85 8.71 -6.00
N GLY A 73 7.81 8.54 -6.93
CA GLY A 73 7.64 7.63 -8.07
C GLY A 73 7.30 6.21 -7.65
N ARG A 74 8.02 5.64 -6.67
CA ARG A 74 7.70 4.32 -6.12
C ARG A 74 6.32 4.26 -5.46
N ALA A 75 5.93 5.29 -4.72
CA ALA A 75 4.62 5.36 -4.08
C ALA A 75 3.49 5.43 -5.12
N CYS A 76 3.64 6.25 -6.15
CA CYS A 76 2.71 6.36 -7.28
C CYS A 76 2.56 5.02 -7.99
N SER A 77 3.66 4.36 -8.39
CA SER A 77 3.58 3.06 -9.07
C SER A 77 2.90 1.99 -8.21
N ARG A 78 3.13 1.98 -6.89
CA ARG A 78 2.43 1.07 -5.97
C ARG A 78 0.94 1.40 -5.88
N ALA A 79 0.59 2.68 -5.80
CA ALA A 79 -0.80 3.14 -5.72
C ALA A 79 -1.57 2.81 -7.00
N GLU A 80 -0.95 2.97 -8.18
CA GLU A 80 -1.52 2.58 -9.48
C GLU A 80 -1.84 1.09 -9.53
N ILE A 81 -0.86 0.23 -9.18
CA ILE A 81 -1.06 -1.23 -9.13
C ILE A 81 -2.18 -1.59 -8.14
N GLN A 82 -2.19 -0.96 -6.96
CA GLN A 82 -3.21 -1.21 -5.96
C GLN A 82 -4.61 -0.82 -6.47
N LEU A 83 -4.74 0.32 -7.12
CA LEU A 83 -6.00 0.81 -7.69
C LEU A 83 -6.52 -0.12 -8.80
N GLU A 84 -5.64 -0.68 -9.62
CA GLU A 84 -6.01 -1.69 -10.62
C GLU A 84 -6.41 -3.03 -9.98
N MET A 85 -5.77 -3.43 -8.88
CA MET A 85 -6.04 -4.70 -8.20
C MET A 85 -7.29 -4.67 -7.31
N GLU A 86 -7.64 -3.53 -6.72
CA GLU A 86 -8.80 -3.37 -5.84
C GLU A 86 -10.13 -3.87 -6.43
N PRO A 87 -10.53 -3.57 -7.67
CA PRO A 87 -11.77 -4.10 -8.24
C PRO A 87 -11.74 -5.62 -8.37
N LEU A 88 -10.57 -6.21 -8.71
CA LEU A 88 -10.41 -7.66 -8.79
C LEU A 88 -10.55 -8.32 -7.42
N ILE A 89 -9.94 -7.71 -6.38
CA ILE A 89 -10.07 -8.15 -4.99
C ILE A 89 -11.53 -8.09 -4.54
N ASN A 90 -12.23 -7.00 -4.85
CA ASN A 90 -13.64 -6.84 -4.48
C ASN A 90 -14.54 -7.84 -5.21
N ALA A 91 -14.30 -8.09 -6.51
CA ALA A 91 -15.00 -9.12 -7.26
C ALA A 91 -14.79 -10.52 -6.64
N LYS A 92 -13.55 -10.84 -6.25
CA LYS A 92 -13.24 -12.11 -5.59
C LYS A 92 -13.84 -12.24 -4.20
N LYS A 93 -13.85 -11.17 -3.41
CA LYS A 93 -14.55 -11.12 -2.11
C LYS A 93 -16.05 -11.41 -2.26
N PHE A 94 -16.69 -10.79 -3.25
CA PHE A 94 -18.10 -11.03 -3.54
C PHE A 94 -18.33 -12.50 -3.95
N GLU A 95 -17.47 -13.05 -4.79
CA GLU A 95 -17.55 -14.46 -5.20
C GLU A 95 -17.41 -15.41 -4.01
N ILE A 96 -16.45 -15.15 -3.11
CA ILE A 96 -16.25 -15.92 -1.87
C ILE A 96 -17.52 -15.89 -1.01
N ALA A 97 -18.09 -14.72 -0.77
CA ALA A 97 -19.31 -14.58 0.02
C ALA A 97 -20.47 -15.38 -0.60
N ARG A 98 -20.68 -15.26 -1.91
CA ARG A 98 -21.71 -16.00 -2.64
C ARG A 98 -21.51 -17.52 -2.54
N LEU A 99 -20.27 -18.00 -2.66
CA LEU A 99 -19.97 -19.43 -2.55
C LEU A 99 -20.19 -19.94 -1.11
N TRP A 100 -19.87 -19.11 -0.13
CA TRP A 100 -20.12 -19.41 1.28
C TRP A 100 -21.62 -19.57 1.56
N ASP A 101 -22.44 -18.62 1.10
CA ASP A 101 -23.90 -18.68 1.25
C ASP A 101 -24.47 -19.95 0.61
N ARG A 102 -23.99 -20.29 -0.60
CA ARG A 102 -24.40 -21.51 -1.30
C ARG A 102 -23.99 -22.78 -0.55
N LEU A 103 -22.78 -22.79 0.02
CA LEU A 103 -22.31 -23.91 0.84
C LEU A 103 -23.20 -24.09 2.07
N GLN A 104 -23.47 -23.00 2.79
CA GLN A 104 -24.32 -23.03 3.98
C GLN A 104 -25.75 -23.50 3.66
N TYR A 105 -26.30 -23.08 2.51
CA TYR A 105 -27.58 -23.59 2.03
C TYR A 105 -27.53 -25.11 1.85
N TYR A 106 -26.55 -25.64 1.12
CA TYR A 106 -26.44 -27.08 0.91
C TYR A 106 -26.19 -27.86 2.19
N GLU A 107 -25.39 -27.34 3.11
CA GLU A 107 -25.19 -27.97 4.41
C GLU A 107 -26.49 -28.05 5.21
N SER A 108 -27.28 -26.98 5.23
CA SER A 108 -28.56 -26.96 5.93
C SER A 108 -29.57 -27.94 5.33
N ALA A 109 -29.72 -27.93 4.01
CA ALA A 109 -30.59 -28.85 3.30
C ALA A 109 -30.16 -30.31 3.47
N ASN A 110 -28.84 -30.58 3.46
CA ASN A 110 -28.33 -31.93 3.65
C ASN A 110 -28.56 -32.44 5.08
N ARG A 111 -28.39 -31.58 6.10
CA ARG A 111 -28.71 -31.93 7.49
C ARG A 111 -30.19 -32.25 7.66
N GLU A 112 -31.07 -31.43 7.07
CA GLU A 112 -32.51 -31.65 7.13
C GLU A 112 -32.94 -32.94 6.42
N MET A 113 -32.39 -33.22 5.23
CA MET A 113 -32.63 -34.48 4.52
C MET A 113 -32.11 -35.69 5.29
N SER A 114 -30.92 -35.59 5.89
CA SER A 114 -30.34 -36.64 6.72
C SER A 114 -31.23 -36.94 7.94
N GLN A 115 -31.71 -35.88 8.62
CA GLN A 115 -32.62 -36.02 9.75
C GLN A 115 -33.93 -36.73 9.34
N ARG A 116 -34.58 -36.27 8.26
CA ARG A 116 -35.80 -36.92 7.75
C ARG A 116 -35.58 -38.38 7.36
N ASN A 117 -34.45 -38.69 6.74
CA ASN A 117 -34.09 -40.08 6.41
C ASN A 117 -33.94 -40.93 7.67
N GLN A 118 -33.28 -40.41 8.70
CA GLN A 118 -33.12 -41.09 9.97
C GLN A 118 -34.49 -41.38 10.62
N GLU A 119 -35.36 -40.37 10.68
CA GLU A 119 -36.73 -40.51 11.21
C GLU A 119 -37.55 -41.54 10.42
N ALA A 120 -37.49 -41.51 9.08
CA ALA A 120 -38.17 -42.48 8.22
C ALA A 120 -37.69 -43.92 8.46
N VAL A 121 -36.37 -44.12 8.60
CA VAL A 121 -35.77 -45.42 8.91
C VAL A 121 -36.20 -45.91 10.29
N GLU A 122 -36.20 -45.05 11.30
CA GLU A 122 -36.62 -45.40 12.66
C GLU A 122 -38.09 -45.78 12.71
N MET A 123 -38.96 -45.01 12.04
CA MET A 123 -40.39 -45.32 11.92
C MET A 123 -40.63 -46.68 11.24
N ALA A 124 -39.92 -46.97 10.14
CA ALA A 124 -39.99 -48.26 9.46
C ALA A 124 -39.54 -49.42 10.38
N ARG A 125 -38.45 -49.23 11.15
CA ARG A 125 -37.98 -50.21 12.16
C ARG A 125 -39.03 -50.45 13.23
N GLN A 126 -39.64 -49.40 13.78
CA GLN A 126 -40.69 -49.53 14.79
C GLN A 126 -41.91 -50.28 14.25
N GLN A 127 -42.37 -49.97 13.04
CA GLN A 127 -43.49 -50.69 12.41
C GLN A 127 -43.16 -52.18 12.21
N ARG A 128 -41.96 -52.50 11.73
CA ARG A 128 -41.49 -53.90 11.59
C ARG A 128 -41.50 -54.62 12.93
N ASN A 129 -41.02 -53.97 13.99
CA ASN A 129 -41.01 -54.54 15.34
C ASN A 129 -42.44 -54.75 15.88
N LYS A 130 -43.37 -53.81 15.65
CA LYS A 130 -44.79 -53.96 16.00
C LYS A 130 -45.41 -55.16 15.26
N ARG A 131 -45.17 -55.30 13.96
CA ARG A 131 -45.63 -56.45 13.16
C ARG A 131 -45.07 -57.78 13.68
N LYS A 132 -43.76 -57.86 13.94
CA LYS A 132 -43.12 -59.06 14.52
C LYS A 132 -43.70 -59.44 15.88
N ARG A 133 -43.96 -58.46 16.76
CA ARG A 133 -44.60 -58.71 18.06
C ARG A 133 -46.00 -59.28 17.88
N ARG A 134 -46.83 -58.68 17.03
CA ARG A 134 -48.19 -59.19 16.72
C ARG A 134 -48.15 -60.61 16.19
N GLN A 135 -47.26 -60.91 15.24
CA GLN A 135 -47.08 -62.28 14.73
C GLN A 135 -46.71 -63.26 15.85
N LYS A 136 -45.76 -62.92 16.74
CA LYS A 136 -45.42 -63.78 17.89
C LYS A 136 -46.61 -64.04 18.82
N TRP A 137 -47.44 -63.03 19.08
CA TRP A 137 -48.66 -63.19 19.88
C TRP A 137 -49.65 -64.16 19.22
N ILE A 138 -49.91 -64.00 17.92
CA ILE A 138 -50.79 -64.88 17.14
C ILE A 138 -50.27 -66.32 17.14
N TRP A 139 -48.96 -66.52 16.91
CA TRP A 139 -48.38 -67.86 16.95
C TRP A 139 -48.49 -68.49 18.34
N ARG A 140 -48.25 -67.72 19.42
CA ARG A 140 -48.42 -68.21 20.81
C ARG A 140 -49.85 -68.63 21.16
N SER A 141 -50.87 -68.02 20.53
CA SER A 141 -52.26 -68.46 20.70
C SER A 141 -52.62 -69.72 19.91
N ILE A 142 -51.85 -70.05 18.86
CA ILE A 142 -52.08 -71.23 18.02
C ILE A 142 -51.27 -72.45 18.52
N THR A 143 -50.10 -72.23 19.14
CA THR A 143 -49.20 -73.31 19.62
C THR A 143 -49.27 -73.59 21.12
N ARG A 144 -50.25 -73.04 21.85
CA ARG A 144 -50.57 -73.48 23.21
C ARG A 144 -51.47 -74.73 23.11
N PRO A 145 -51.07 -75.90 23.65
CA PRO A 145 -51.92 -77.10 23.68
C PRO A 145 -53.17 -76.90 24.52
#